data_AF-A0A929L3T1-F1
#
_entry.id   AF-A0A929L3T1-F1
#
_cell.length_a   1.000
_cell.length_b   1.000
_cell.length_c   1.000
_cell.angle_alpha   90.00
_cell.angle_beta   90.00
_cell.angle_gamma   90.00
#
_symmetry.space_group_name_H-M   'P 1'
#
loop_
_entity.id
_entity.type
_entity.pdbx_description
1 polymer ?
#
loop_
_entity_poly.entity_id
_entity_poly.type
_entity_poly.pdbx_seq_one_letter_code
_entity_poly.pdbx_strand_id
1 'polypeptide(L)' 'MFAPLYSSKPNSRPSTPTYFVLGALVLKDLFGLTDEELEDRIAFSLDFQYALGTVSLDHQPINQRTLNRFRAANSLYTRE' A
#
# COMPACT_ATOMS: atom_id res chain seq x y z
N MET A 1 8.30 3.91 -14.83
CA MET A 1 8.10 4.22 -13.40
C MET A 1 7.57 3.03 -12.59
N PHE A 2 6.43 2.40 -12.92
CA PHE A 2 5.87 1.33 -12.05
C PHE A 2 6.17 -0.12 -12.46
N ALA A 3 6.72 -0.36 -13.65
CA ALA A 3 7.04 -1.71 -14.15
C ALA A 3 7.86 -2.60 -13.18
N PRO A 4 8.86 -2.08 -12.42
CA PRO A 4 9.62 -2.87 -11.45
C PRO A 4 8.82 -3.34 -10.22
N LEU A 5 7.66 -2.74 -9.96
CA LEU A 5 6.78 -3.13 -8.85
C LEU A 5 5.98 -4.40 -9.16
N TYR A 6 5.95 -4.80 -10.43
CA TYR A 6 5.27 -6.01 -10.87
C TYR A 6 6.26 -7.16 -10.95
N SER A 7 5.95 -8.26 -10.25
CA SER A 7 6.75 -9.47 -10.32
C SER A 7 6.60 -10.11 -11.70
N SER A 8 7.72 -10.44 -12.35
CA SER A 8 7.77 -11.28 -13.54
C SER A 8 7.65 -12.77 -13.21
N LYS A 9 7.63 -13.15 -11.92
CA LYS A 9 7.59 -14.54 -11.46
C LYS A 9 6.15 -14.99 -11.24
N PRO A 10 5.63 -15.94 -12.04
CA PRO A 10 4.22 -16.35 -12.00
C PRO A 10 3.82 -17.10 -10.71
N ASN A 11 4.76 -17.75 -10.02
CA ASN A 11 4.49 -18.59 -8.84
C ASN A 11 4.94 -17.95 -7.51
N SER A 12 5.02 -16.63 -7.43
CA SER A 12 5.33 -15.93 -6.18
C SER A 12 4.07 -15.65 -5.37
N ARG A 13 4.18 -15.65 -4.03
CA ARG A 13 3.07 -15.22 -3.16
C ARG A 13 2.65 -13.81 -3.58
N PRO A 14 1.35 -13.55 -3.82
CA PRO A 14 0.89 -12.23 -4.20
C PRO A 14 1.30 -11.20 -3.13
N SER A 15 1.98 -10.14 -3.56
CA SER A 15 2.22 -8.97 -2.71
C SER A 15 0.92 -8.21 -2.51
N THR A 16 0.90 -7.30 -1.53
CA THR A 16 -0.16 -6.28 -1.47
C THR A 16 -0.27 -5.60 -2.84
N PRO A 17 -1.49 -5.42 -3.38
CA PRO A 17 -1.66 -4.81 -4.69
C PRO A 17 -1.06 -3.40 -4.75
N THR A 18 -0.39 -3.07 -5.85
CA THR A 18 0.28 -1.76 -6.02
C THR A 18 -0.71 -0.59 -5.94
N TYR A 19 -1.93 -0.75 -6.49
CA TYR A 19 -2.97 0.29 -6.43
C TYR A 19 -3.34 0.63 -4.98
N PHE A 20 -3.37 -0.38 -4.12
CA PHE A 20 -3.72 -0.22 -2.72
C PHE A 20 -2.65 0.60 -1.99
N VAL A 21 -1.37 0.24 -2.18
CA VAL A 21 -0.26 0.95 -1.53
C VAL A 21 -0.18 2.40 -2.02
N LEU A 22 -0.37 2.62 -3.31
CA LEU A 22 -0.40 3.97 -3.89
C LEU A 22 -1.57 4.79 -3.32
N GLY A 23 -2.78 4.24 -3.31
CA GLY A 23 -3.96 4.90 -2.76
C GLY A 23 -3.79 5.23 -1.27
N ALA A 24 -3.23 4.30 -0.50
CA ALA A 24 -2.97 4.51 0.93
C ALA A 24 -1.98 5.67 1.15
N LEU A 25 -0.93 5.79 0.34
CA LEU A 25 0.01 6.91 0.43
C LEU A 25 -0.62 8.25 0.02
N VAL A 26 -1.49 8.26 -0.99
CA VAL A 26 -2.23 9.48 -1.37
C VAL A 26 -3.15 9.93 -0.23
N LEU A 27 -3.89 9.00 0.38
CA LEU A 27 -4.76 9.30 1.53
C LEU A 27 -3.94 9.78 2.74
N LYS A 28 -2.79 9.15 2.99
CA LYS A 28 -1.86 9.57 4.03
C LYS A 28 -1.48 11.04 3.87
N ASP A 29 -1.03 11.43 2.68
CA ASP A 29 -0.59 12.80 2.41
C ASP A 29 -1.76 13.78 2.42
N LEU A 30 -2.93 13.38 1.92
CA LEU A 30 -4.14 14.21 1.92
C LEU A 30 -4.61 14.59 3.32
N PHE A 31 -4.49 13.67 4.28
CA PHE A 31 -4.93 13.87 5.66
C PHE A 31 -3.78 14.18 6.64
N GLY A 32 -2.53 14.28 6.15
CA GLY A 32 -1.35 14.57 6.97
C GLY A 32 -1.05 13.50 8.02
N LEU A 33 -1.34 12.23 7.72
CA LEU A 33 -1.23 11.13 8.66
C LEU A 33 0.21 10.60 8.78
N THR A 34 0.55 10.06 9.94
CA THR A 34 1.70 9.15 10.10
C THR A 34 1.41 7.78 9.49
N ASP A 35 2.44 6.94 9.35
CA ASP A 35 2.23 5.56 8.85
C ASP A 35 1.41 4.70 9.82
N GLU A 36 1.57 4.92 11.12
CA GLU A 36 0.83 4.22 12.17
C GLU A 36 -0.65 4.64 12.17
N GLU A 37 -0.93 5.94 12.10
CA GLU A 37 -2.30 6.44 11.99
C GLU A 37 -2.98 5.99 10.69
N LEU A 38 -2.25 5.89 9.58
CA LEU A 38 -2.77 5.35 8.34
C LEU A 38 -3.17 3.87 8.49
N GLU A 39 -2.31 3.08 9.15
CA GLU A 39 -2.58 1.65 9.43
C GLU A 39 -3.86 1.50 10.28
N ASP A 40 -4.00 2.29 11.34
CA ASP A 40 -5.20 2.33 12.17
C ASP A 40 -6.44 2.77 11.39
N ARG A 41 -6.34 3.81 10.57
CA ARG A 41 -7.46 4.30 9.74
C ARG A 41 -7.92 3.24 8.76
N ILE A 42 -7.01 2.52 8.12
CA ILE A 42 -7.38 1.46 7.19
C ILE A 42 -7.99 0.25 7.93
N ALA A 43 -7.46 -0.08 9.12
CA ALA A 43 -7.99 -1.17 9.93
C ALA A 43 -9.43 -0.92 10.43
N PHE A 44 -9.74 0.32 10.83
CA PHE A 44 -10.96 0.61 11.58
C PHE A 44 -11.94 1.60 10.91
N SER A 45 -11.55 2.31 9.84
CA SER A 45 -12.43 3.25 9.14
C SER A 45 -12.98 2.69 7.84
N LEU A 46 -14.31 2.62 7.76
CA LEU A 46 -15.02 2.24 6.53
C LEU A 46 -14.76 3.22 5.38
N ASP A 47 -14.53 4.50 5.66
CA ASP A 47 -14.28 5.50 4.62
C ASP A 47 -12.95 5.24 3.88
N PHE A 48 -11.93 4.83 4.64
CA PHE A 48 -10.62 4.46 4.09
C PHE A 48 -10.71 3.14 3.33
N GLN A 49 -11.43 2.16 3.86
CA GLN A 49 -11.64 0.88 3.17
C GLN A 49 -12.47 1.07 1.89
N TYR A 50 -13.46 1.96 1.90
CA TYR A 50 -14.26 2.28 0.72
C TYR A 50 -13.42 2.97 -0.35
N ALA A 51 -12.64 3.98 0.03
CA ALA A 51 -11.72 4.67 -0.88
C ALA A 51 -10.67 3.73 -1.50
N LEU A 52 -10.24 2.71 -0.76
CA LEU A 52 -9.26 1.71 -1.21
C LEU A 52 -9.88 0.47 -1.87
N GLY A 53 -11.21 0.37 -1.90
CA GLY A 53 -11.93 -0.78 -2.44
C GLY A 53 -11.69 -2.08 -1.65
N THR A 54 -11.48 -1.98 -0.34
CA THR A 54 -11.14 -3.11 0.55
C THR A 54 -12.20 -3.44 1.60
N VAL A 55 -13.39 -2.84 1.51
CA VAL A 55 -14.51 -3.07 2.45
C VAL A 55 -14.91 -4.54 2.53
N SER A 56 -14.86 -5.25 1.41
CA SER A 56 -15.24 -6.67 1.33
C SER A 56 -14.12 -7.64 1.74
N LEU A 57 -12.98 -7.14 2.23
CA LEU A 57 -11.86 -7.99 2.64
C LEU A 57 -12.00 -8.36 4.12
N ASP A 58 -11.87 -9.66 4.42
CA ASP A 58 -11.82 -10.16 5.79
C ASP A 58 -10.64 -9.58 6.59
N HIS A 59 -9.53 -9.30 5.90
CA HIS A 59 -8.32 -8.73 6.48
C HIS A 59 -7.75 -7.63 5.58
N GLN A 60 -7.47 -6.47 6.17
CA GLN A 60 -6.91 -5.34 5.45
C GLN A 60 -5.44 -5.61 5.08
N PRO A 61 -5.04 -5.40 3.81
CA PRO A 61 -3.72 -5.81 3.33
C PRO A 61 -2.62 -4.78 3.62
N ILE A 62 -2.63 -4.18 4.81
CA ILE A 62 -1.65 -3.18 5.26
C ILE A 62 -0.88 -3.63 6.50
N ASN A 63 0.41 -3.30 6.50
CA ASN A 63 1.23 -3.17 7.70
C ASN A 63 2.42 -2.25 7.39
N GLN A 64 3.13 -1.80 8.42
CA GLN A 64 4.34 -0.99 8.28
C GLN A 64 5.39 -1.58 7.31
N ARG A 65 5.53 -2.91 7.25
CA ARG A 65 6.48 -3.57 6.33
C ARG A 65 6.09 -3.41 4.87
N THR A 66 4.80 -3.38 4.55
CA THR A 66 4.29 -3.13 3.20
C THR A 66 4.74 -1.76 2.69
N LEU A 67 4.57 -0.71 3.50
CA LEU A 67 4.98 0.65 3.15
C LEU A 67 6.51 0.74 2.97
N ASN A 68 7.27 0.15 3.89
CA ASN A 68 8.73 0.17 3.83
C ASN A 68 9.28 -0.55 2.60
N ARG A 69 8.71 -1.70 2.23
CA ARG A 69 9.11 -2.43 1.02
C ARG A 69 8.83 -1.64 -0.25
N PHE A 70 7.67 -0.98 -0.31
CA PHE A 70 7.31 -0.15 -1.45
C PHE A 70 8.28 1.04 -1.62
N ARG A 71 8.61 1.73 -0.52
CA ARG A 71 9.59 2.83 -0.53
C ARG A 71 10.98 2.36 -0.91
N ALA A 72 11.43 1.22 -0.38
CA ALA A 72 12.72 0.65 -0.71
C ALA A 72 12.82 0.35 -2.22
N ALA A 73 11.78 -0.28 -2.79
CA ALA A 73 11.71 -0.56 -4.22
C ALA A 73 11.77 0.71 -5.07
N ASN A 74 11.00 1.75 -4.72
CA ASN A 74 11.06 3.04 -5.43
C ASN A 74 12.44 3.70 -5.30
N SER A 75 13.09 3.62 -4.14
CA SER A 75 14.41 4.22 -3.92
C SER A 75 15.53 3.57 -4.75
N LEU A 76 15.38 2.28 -5.08
CA LEU A 76 16.30 1.58 -5.97
C LEU A 76 16.09 2.06 -7.41
N TYR A 77 14.82 2.16 -7.84
CA TYR A 77 14.50 2.63 -9.19
C TYR A 77 14.96 4.06 -9.46
N THR A 78 14.80 5.00 -8.51
CA THR A 78 15.25 6.40 -8.70
C THR A 78 16.78 6.53 -8.81
N ARG A 79 17.54 5.50 -8.42
CA ARG A 79 19.01 5.49 -8.48
C ARG A 79 19.56 4.86 -9.76
N GLU A 80 18.73 4.20 -10.57
CA GLU A 80 19.07 3.66 -11.89
C GLU A 80 18.71 4.65 -13.00
#